data_AF-A0A975GLT2-F1
#
_entry.id   AF-A0A975GLT2-F1
#
_cell.length_a   1.000
_cell.length_b   1.000
_cell.length_c   1.000
_cell.angle_alpha   90.00
_cell.angle_beta   90.00
_cell.angle_gamma   90.00
#
_symmetry.space_group_name_H-M   'P 1'
#
loop_
_entity.id
_entity.type
_entity.pdbx_description
1 polymer ?
#
loop_
_entity_poly.entity_id
_entity_poly.type
_entity_poly.pdbx_seq_one_letter_code
_entity_poly.pdbx_strand_id
1 'polypeptide(L)'
;MEKILIVGCKRTMDDVCIACSRCMVGFNRREGEFARYKDQDAELIGILGCGDCPGAGIVPRLAQLNLWNKPMEERPTKVHIAPCIMDHCHYKEPIINKIKAKAGVEVIEGTHPYIPNDIFA
;
A
#
# COMPACT_ATOMS: atom_id res chain seq x y z
N MET A 1 -15.12 -10.92 -2.53
CA MET A 1 -13.66 -10.96 -2.59
C MET A 1 -13.14 -9.55 -2.43
N GLU A 2 -12.26 -9.34 -1.46
CA GLU A 2 -11.59 -8.05 -1.25
C GLU A 2 -10.43 -7.89 -2.24
N LYS A 3 -10.36 -6.75 -2.93
CA LYS A 3 -9.31 -6.40 -3.89
C LYS A 3 -8.40 -5.37 -3.25
N ILE A 4 -7.21 -5.80 -2.87
CA ILE A 4 -6.28 -5.00 -2.07
C ILE A 4 -5.29 -4.28 -2.96
N LEU A 5 -5.20 -2.96 -2.82
CA LEU A 5 -4.13 -2.15 -3.37
C LEU A 5 -3.20 -1.69 -2.26
N ILE A 6 -1.89 -1.91 -2.40
CA ILE A 6 -0.90 -1.36 -1.48
C ILE A 6 -0.30 -0.09 -2.10
N VAL A 7 -0.20 0.99 -1.34
CA VAL A 7 0.54 2.19 -1.71
C VAL A 7 1.84 2.26 -0.91
N GLY A 8 2.98 2.30 -1.62
CA GLY A 8 4.32 2.33 -1.02
C GLY A 8 5.18 3.48 -1.52
N CYS A 9 6.27 3.79 -0.83
CA CYS A 9 7.18 4.87 -1.19
C CYS A 9 7.92 4.56 -2.49
N LYS A 10 7.78 5.40 -3.52
CA LYS A 10 8.44 5.22 -4.82
C LYS A 10 9.96 5.05 -4.71
N ARG A 11 10.61 5.75 -3.77
CA ARG A 11 12.07 5.77 -3.60
C ARG A 11 12.62 4.70 -2.65
N THR A 12 11.73 3.93 -2.01
CA THR A 12 12.11 2.88 -1.06
C THR A 12 11.77 1.51 -1.60
N MET A 13 10.64 1.40 -2.30
CA MET A 13 10.31 0.17 -3.03
C MET A 13 11.42 -0.12 -4.04
N ASP A 14 11.79 -1.40 -4.13
CA ASP A 14 12.82 -1.94 -5.04
C ASP A 14 14.27 -1.52 -4.77
N ASP A 15 14.51 -0.36 -4.15
CA ASP A 15 15.86 0.09 -3.76
C ASP A 15 16.26 -0.39 -2.34
N VAL A 16 15.33 -0.33 -1.38
CA VAL A 16 15.55 -0.67 0.04
C VAL A 16 14.63 -1.81 0.48
N CYS A 17 13.37 -1.79 0.03
CA CYS A 17 12.40 -2.86 0.23
C CYS A 17 12.23 -3.63 -1.09
N ILE A 18 13.18 -4.53 -1.35
CA ILE A 18 13.32 -5.24 -2.62
C ILE A 18 12.04 -5.99 -2.98
N ALA A 19 11.53 -5.73 -4.18
CA ALA A 19 10.29 -6.28 -4.73
C ALA A 19 9.06 -6.12 -3.82
N CYS A 20 9.10 -5.23 -2.80
CA CYS A 20 8.11 -5.16 -1.74
C CYS A 20 7.81 -6.53 -1.07
N SER A 21 8.79 -7.44 -1.08
CA SER A 21 8.64 -8.85 -0.68
C SER A 21 7.98 -9.01 0.70
N ARG A 22 8.37 -8.19 1.67
CA ARG A 22 7.78 -8.20 3.02
C ARG A 22 6.28 -7.88 3.05
N CYS A 23 5.80 -6.96 2.20
CA CYS A 23 4.37 -6.68 2.07
C CYS A 23 3.62 -7.88 1.50
N MET A 24 4.19 -8.52 0.47
CA MET A 24 3.60 -9.72 -0.14
C MET A 24 3.57 -10.91 0.83
N VAL A 25 4.65 -11.14 1.58
CA VAL A 25 4.69 -12.19 2.61
C VAL A 25 3.65 -11.93 3.70
N GLY A 26 3.55 -10.68 4.19
CA GLY A 26 2.55 -10.31 5.20
C GLY A 26 1.12 -10.52 4.70
N PHE A 27 0.85 -10.18 3.43
CA PHE A 27 -0.44 -10.45 2.81
C PHE A 27 -0.73 -11.94 2.71
N ASN A 28 0.19 -12.74 2.14
CA ASN A 28 0.02 -14.18 1.95
C ASN A 28 -0.20 -14.94 3.26
N ARG A 29 0.45 -14.49 4.34
CA ARG A 29 0.31 -15.09 5.68
C ARG A 29 -0.81 -14.48 6.53
N ARG A 30 -1.47 -13.43 6.04
CA ARG A 30 -2.49 -12.67 6.79
C ARG A 30 -1.95 -12.16 8.13
N GLU A 31 -0.76 -11.56 8.09
CA GLU A 31 -0.06 -10.99 9.25
C GLU A 31 -0.11 -9.47 9.25
N GLY A 32 0.09 -8.85 10.43
CA GLY A 32 -0.02 -7.40 10.59
C GLY A 32 -1.44 -6.92 10.30
N GLU A 33 -1.56 -5.83 9.55
CA GLU A 33 -2.86 -5.26 9.18
C GLU A 33 -3.67 -6.17 8.25
N PHE A 34 -3.05 -7.18 7.63
CA PHE A 34 -3.76 -8.15 6.80
C PHE A 34 -4.47 -9.25 7.61
N ALA A 35 -4.29 -9.31 8.94
CA ALA A 35 -4.98 -10.27 9.80
C ALA A 35 -6.52 -10.12 9.74
N ARG A 36 -7.01 -8.93 9.38
CA ARG A 36 -8.43 -8.66 9.12
C ARG A 36 -9.03 -9.49 7.97
N TYR A 37 -8.19 -10.06 7.11
CA TYR A 37 -8.61 -10.88 5.97
C TYR A 37 -8.40 -12.39 6.20
N LYS A 38 -8.22 -12.85 7.44
CA LYS A 38 -8.01 -14.28 7.74
C LYS A 38 -9.17 -15.17 7.29
N ASP A 39 -10.39 -14.70 7.52
CA ASP A 39 -11.63 -15.45 7.24
C ASP A 39 -12.36 -14.89 6.01
N GLN A 40 -11.63 -14.19 5.14
CA GLN A 40 -12.19 -13.53 3.96
C GLN A 40 -11.34 -13.85 2.73
N ASP A 41 -12.03 -14.02 1.60
CA ASP A 41 -11.38 -14.12 0.31
C ASP A 41 -10.85 -12.74 -0.10
N ALA A 42 -9.53 -12.65 -0.29
CA ALA A 42 -8.84 -11.41 -0.59
C ALA A 42 -7.64 -11.67 -1.51
N GLU A 43 -7.47 -10.80 -2.51
CA GLU A 43 -6.37 -10.83 -3.46
C GLU A 43 -5.64 -9.47 -3.51
N LEU A 44 -4.36 -9.52 -3.86
CA LEU A 44 -3.57 -8.31 -4.10
C LEU A 44 -3.65 -7.97 -5.59
N ILE A 45 -4.25 -6.83 -5.91
CA ILE A 45 -4.38 -6.36 -7.31
C ILE A 45 -3.24 -5.44 -7.74
N GLY A 46 -2.39 -5.02 -6.80
CA GLY A 46 -1.18 -4.28 -7.14
C GLY A 46 -0.47 -3.63 -5.96
N ILE A 47 0.74 -3.17 -6.24
CA ILE A 47 1.55 -2.31 -5.37
C ILE A 47 1.89 -1.05 -6.16
N LEU A 48 1.43 0.10 -5.67
CA LEU A 48 1.50 1.38 -6.35
C LEU A 48 2.43 2.34 -5.61
N GLY A 49 3.39 2.94 -6.32
CA GLY A 49 4.23 3.99 -5.74
C GLY A 49 3.45 5.26 -5.38
N CYS A 50 3.89 5.98 -4.35
CA CYS A 50 3.29 7.24 -3.91
C CYS A 50 3.38 8.42 -4.92
N GLY A 51 4.10 8.23 -6.03
CA GLY A 51 4.23 9.26 -7.06
C GLY A 51 5.26 10.35 -6.77
N ASP A 52 6.32 9.99 -6.06
CA ASP A 52 7.48 10.83 -5.72
C ASP A 52 7.21 11.94 -4.70
N CYS A 53 8.28 12.50 -4.17
CA CYS A 53 8.22 13.62 -3.23
C CYS A 53 7.83 14.91 -3.96
N PRO A 54 6.99 15.79 -3.37
CA PRO A 54 6.43 15.75 -2.02
C PRO A 54 5.01 15.12 -1.97
N GLY A 55 4.71 14.14 -2.83
CA GLY A 55 3.38 13.51 -2.91
C GLY A 55 2.41 14.21 -3.86
N ALA A 56 2.92 14.92 -4.87
CA ALA A 56 2.08 15.52 -5.92
C ALA A 56 1.49 14.45 -6.86
N GLY A 57 2.23 13.36 -7.11
CA GLY A 57 1.84 12.33 -8.07
C GLY A 57 0.80 11.32 -7.58
N ILE A 58 0.49 11.25 -6.28
CA ILE A 58 -0.38 10.17 -5.76
C ILE A 58 -1.79 10.17 -6.37
N VAL A 59 -2.43 11.33 -6.52
CA VAL A 59 -3.79 11.41 -7.06
C VAL A 59 -3.84 11.02 -8.55
N PRO A 60 -2.99 11.57 -9.44
CA PRO A 60 -2.91 11.08 -10.82
C PRO A 60 -2.63 9.58 -10.93
N ARG A 61 -1.81 9.02 -10.05
CA ARG A 61 -1.49 7.57 -10.07
C ARG A 61 -2.69 6.70 -9.71
N LEU A 62 -3.47 7.08 -8.69
CA LEU A 62 -4.74 6.40 -8.37
C LEU A 62 -5.74 6.52 -9.52
N ALA A 63 -5.84 7.71 -10.13
CA ALA A 63 -6.70 7.93 -11.28
C ALA A 63 -6.31 7.05 -12.48
N GLN A 64 -5.01 6.95 -12.77
CA GLN A 64 -4.49 6.10 -13.85
C GLN A 64 -4.73 4.61 -13.57
N LEU A 65 -4.47 4.14 -12.34
CA LEU A 65 -4.77 2.76 -11.94
C LEU A 65 -6.24 2.43 -12.17
N ASN A 66 -7.15 3.29 -11.71
CA ASN A 66 -8.58 3.09 -11.93
C ASN A 66 -8.95 3.14 -13.41
N LEU A 67 -8.44 4.12 -14.17
CA LEU A 67 -8.75 4.26 -15.60
C LEU A 67 -8.40 2.99 -16.40
N TRP A 68 -7.24 2.40 -16.14
CA TRP A 68 -6.73 1.25 -16.89
C TRP A 68 -7.41 -0.06 -16.49
N ASN A 69 -7.75 -0.22 -15.22
CA ASN A 69 -8.30 -1.46 -14.69
C ASN A 69 -9.83 -1.51 -14.70
N LYS A 70 -10.50 -0.35 -14.79
CA LYS A 70 -11.97 -0.23 -14.82
C LYS A 70 -12.65 -1.13 -15.87
N PRO A 71 -12.17 -1.27 -17.11
CA PRO A 71 -12.81 -2.13 -18.12
C PRO A 71 -12.71 -3.63 -17.83
N MET A 72 -11.75 -4.04 -16.99
CA MET A 72 -11.54 -5.44 -16.58
C MET A 72 -12.20 -5.73 -15.22
N GLU A 73 -12.97 -4.79 -14.68
CA GLU A 73 -13.60 -4.90 -13.35
C GLU A 73 -12.59 -5.10 -12.19
N GLU A 74 -11.36 -4.66 -12.42
CA GLU A 74 -10.28 -4.67 -11.43
C GLU A 74 -10.24 -3.33 -10.69
N ARG A 75 -10.96 -3.24 -9.56
CA ARG A 75 -10.99 -2.03 -8.73
C ARG A 75 -10.63 -2.36 -7.28
N PRO A 76 -9.78 -1.56 -6.62
CA PRO A 76 -9.50 -1.75 -5.21
C PRO A 76 -10.79 -1.62 -4.39
N THR A 77 -11.02 -2.55 -3.46
CA THR A 77 -12.02 -2.41 -2.39
C THR A 77 -11.41 -1.81 -1.12
N LYS A 78 -10.09 -1.94 -0.96
CA LYS A 78 -9.31 -1.40 0.16
C LYS A 78 -7.96 -0.89 -0.35
N VAL A 79 -7.46 0.17 0.29
CA VAL A 79 -6.11 0.69 0.04
C VAL A 79 -5.30 0.60 1.33
N HIS A 80 -4.19 -0.13 1.31
CA HIS A 80 -3.24 -0.17 2.41
C HIS A 80 -2.07 0.78 2.18
N ILE A 81 -1.64 1.50 3.22
CA ILE A 81 -0.44 2.34 3.20
C ILE A 81 0.72 1.58 3.82
N ALA A 82 1.77 1.33 3.05
CA ALA A 82 2.91 0.55 3.52
C ALA A 82 3.76 1.28 4.59
N PRO A 83 4.45 0.53 5.49
CA PRO A 83 5.39 1.06 6.49
C PRO A 83 6.43 2.04 5.94
N CYS A 84 6.91 1.81 4.71
CA CYS A 84 7.88 2.72 4.08
C CYS A 84 7.35 4.15 3.85
N ILE A 85 6.03 4.35 3.87
CA ILE A 85 5.41 5.68 3.95
C ILE A 85 5.12 6.06 5.40
N MET A 86 4.43 5.17 6.15
CA MET A 86 3.96 5.43 7.51
C MET A 86 5.06 5.85 8.48
N ASP A 87 6.21 5.18 8.40
CA ASP A 87 7.24 5.24 9.44
C ASP A 87 8.42 6.12 9.03
N HIS A 88 8.63 6.32 7.73
CA HIS A 88 9.87 6.92 7.21
C HIS A 88 9.66 8.13 6.27
N CYS A 89 8.43 8.39 5.81
CA CYS A 89 8.20 9.49 4.87
C CYS A 89 7.90 10.81 5.59
N HIS A 90 8.73 11.83 5.35
CA HIS A 90 8.48 13.19 5.83
C HIS A 90 7.18 13.80 5.28
N TYR A 91 6.72 13.34 4.12
CA TYR A 91 5.48 13.79 3.46
C TYR A 91 4.31 12.82 3.67
N LYS A 92 4.34 11.97 4.71
CA LYS A 92 3.27 10.98 4.93
C LYS A 92 1.89 11.60 5.06
N GLU A 93 1.75 12.67 5.85
CA GLU A 93 0.47 13.33 6.10
C GLU A 93 -0.20 13.84 4.82
N PRO A 94 0.46 14.68 3.99
CA PRO A 94 -0.17 15.14 2.75
C PRO A 94 -0.43 13.99 1.76
N ILE A 95 0.36 12.92 1.75
CA ILE A 95 0.10 11.75 0.90
C ILE A 95 -1.15 11.01 1.37
N ILE A 96 -1.20 10.61 2.65
CA ILE A 96 -2.30 9.83 3.23
C ILE A 96 -3.61 10.62 3.16
N ASN A 97 -3.58 11.92 3.47
CA ASN A 97 -4.76 12.78 3.39
C ASN A 97 -5.31 12.89 1.96
N LYS A 98 -4.45 12.99 0.94
CA LYS A 98 -4.88 12.97 -0.47
C LYS A 98 -5.50 11.63 -0.86
N ILE A 99 -4.95 10.51 -0.38
CA ILE A 99 -5.48 9.16 -0.66
C ILE A 99 -6.86 9.03 0.01
N LYS A 100 -6.98 9.31 1.32
CA LYS A 100 -8.26 9.28 2.05
C LYS A 100 -9.32 10.15 1.39
N ALA A 101 -8.96 11.35 0.93
CA ALA A 101 -9.88 12.27 0.29
C ALA A 101 -10.35 11.84 -1.12
N LYS A 102 -9.63 10.95 -1.81
CA LYS A 102 -9.86 10.63 -3.23
C LYS A 102 -10.06 9.15 -3.56
N ALA A 103 -9.71 8.23 -2.66
CA ALA A 103 -9.75 6.79 -2.94
C ALA A 103 -11.19 6.26 -3.12
N GLY A 104 -12.17 6.83 -2.43
CA GLY A 104 -13.56 6.36 -2.47
C GLY A 104 -13.79 4.98 -1.83
N VAL A 105 -12.76 4.43 -1.18
CA VAL A 105 -12.76 3.15 -0.45
C VAL A 105 -11.99 3.32 0.85
N GLU A 106 -12.11 2.33 1.76
CA GLU A 106 -11.39 2.36 3.03
C GLU A 106 -9.88 2.40 2.81
N VAL A 107 -9.22 3.32 3.51
CA VAL A 107 -7.76 3.46 3.54
C VAL A 107 -7.27 2.98 4.90
N ILE A 108 -6.43 1.96 4.88
CA ILE A 108 -5.90 1.27 6.05
C ILE A 108 -4.42 1.63 6.16
N GLU A 109 -4.01 2.07 7.34
CA GLU A 109 -2.63 2.44 7.62
C GLU A 109 -1.86 1.22 8.12
N GLY A 110 -0.91 0.71 7.33
CA GLY A 110 -0.08 -0.44 7.66
C GLY A 110 -0.22 -1.61 6.69
N THR A 111 0.80 -2.47 6.68
CA THR A 111 0.81 -3.74 5.93
C THR A 111 1.40 -4.86 6.82
N HIS A 112 2.65 -5.25 6.58
CA HIS A 112 3.33 -6.29 7.35
C HIS A 112 3.91 -5.74 8.67
N PRO A 113 4.11 -6.61 9.69
CA PRO A 113 4.72 -6.22 10.96
C PRO A 113 6.25 -6.40 11.00
N TYR A 114 6.89 -6.87 9.92
CA TYR A 114 8.31 -7.24 9.89
C TYR A 114 9.28 -6.04 10.03
N ILE A 115 9.62 -5.73 11.27
CA ILE A 115 10.62 -4.73 11.66
C ILE A 115 11.67 -5.45 12.51
N PRO A 116 12.98 -5.31 12.23
CA PRO A 116 14.01 -5.89 13.08
C PRO A 116 13.98 -5.27 14.49
N ASN A 117 14.02 -6.10 15.54
CA ASN A 117 14.07 -5.61 16.93
C ASN A 117 15.50 -5.23 17.34
N ASP A 118 16.46 -6.12 17.08
CA ASP A 118 17.87 -5.92 17.40
C ASP A 118 18.73 -6.27 16.18
N ILE A 119 19.50 -5.30 15.68
CA ILE A 119 20.35 -5.49 14.49
C ILE A 119 21.69 -6.15 14.85
N PHE A 120 22.14 -5.99 16.10
CA PHE A 120 23.47 -6.41 16.55
C PHE A 120 23.45 -7.23 17.85
N ALA A 121 22.27 -7.69 18.30
CA ALA A 121 22.19 -8.60 19.43
C ALA A 121 22.57 -10.04 19.05
#